data_AF-A0A953WUJ4-F1
#
_entry.id   AF-A0A953WUJ4-F1
#
_cell.length_a   1.000
_cell.length_b   1.000
_cell.length_c   1.000
_cell.angle_alpha   90.00
_cell.angle_beta   90.00
_cell.angle_gamma   90.00
#
_symmetry.space_group_name_H-M   'P 1'
#
loop_
_entity.id
_entity.type
_entity.pdbx_description
1 polymer ?
#
loop_
_entity_poly.entity_id
_entity_poly.type
_entity_poly.pdbx_seq_one_letter_code
_entity_poly.pdbx_strand_id
1 'polypeptide(L)'
;MRRLNLAILISGRGSNMEALLHAAEDPAYPAKPVLVASNRPDAKGLETAAAARIPTAAIDHRLYGKDREAFERQLDAELEKAGTEIIALAGFMRVLTPW
;
A
#
# COMPACT_ATOMS: atom_id res chain seq x y z
N MET A 1 -9.84 12.09 -18.26
CA MET A 1 -9.73 10.62 -18.11
C MET A 1 -10.06 10.26 -16.67
N ARG A 2 -10.61 9.07 -16.39
CA ARG A 2 -10.84 8.60 -15.02
C ARG A 2 -9.49 8.22 -14.40
N ARG A 3 -9.21 8.68 -13.17
CA ARG A 3 -8.01 8.26 -12.42
C ARG A 3 -8.26 6.92 -11.73
N LEU A 4 -7.33 5.97 -11.87
CA LEU A 4 -7.41 4.66 -11.20
C LEU A 4 -7.13 4.78 -9.71
N ASN A 5 -7.81 3.97 -8.91
CA ASN A 5 -7.58 3.85 -7.47
C ASN A 5 -6.27 3.06 -7.23
N LEU A 6 -5.23 3.75 -6.78
CA LEU A 6 -3.90 3.19 -6.54
C LEU A 6 -3.71 2.82 -5.07
N ALA A 7 -3.38 1.56 -4.81
CA ALA A 7 -2.82 1.14 -3.53
C ALA A 7 -1.28 1.03 -3.63
N ILE A 8 -0.59 1.48 -2.59
CA ILE A 8 0.87 1.43 -2.51
C ILE A 8 1.28 0.53 -1.35
N LEU A 9 2.03 -0.53 -1.65
CA LEU A 9 2.53 -1.49 -0.66
C LEU A 9 3.97 -1.17 -0.27
N ILE A 10 4.24 -1.07 1.03
CA ILE A 10 5.55 -0.68 1.59
C ILE A 10 6.00 -1.61 2.74
N SER A 11 7.29 -1.61 3.05
CA SER A 11 7.83 -2.28 4.26
C SER A 11 8.75 -1.39 5.10
N GLY A 12 8.90 -0.11 4.76
CA GLY A 12 9.94 0.73 5.36
C GLY A 12 9.70 2.22 5.16
N ARG A 13 10.75 2.96 4.77
CA ARG A 13 10.75 4.43 4.71
C ARG A 13 9.75 5.01 3.70
N GLY A 14 9.55 4.34 2.56
CA GLY A 14 8.55 4.77 1.57
C GLY A 14 9.02 5.86 0.59
N SER A 15 10.32 5.95 0.25
CA SER A 15 10.78 6.97 -0.72
C SER A 15 10.09 6.87 -2.10
N ASN A 16 9.86 5.66 -2.60
CA ASN A 16 9.10 5.47 -3.84
C ASN A 16 7.61 5.80 -3.67
N MET A 17 7.05 5.53 -2.48
CA MET A 17 5.68 5.92 -2.15
C MET A 17 5.56 7.45 -2.16
N GLU A 18 6.47 8.18 -1.51
CA GLU A 18 6.50 9.65 -1.50
C GLU A 18 6.53 10.22 -2.93
N ALA A 19 7.37 9.66 -3.81
CA ALA A 19 7.41 10.06 -5.22
C ALA A 19 6.07 9.83 -5.94
N LEU A 20 5.38 8.71 -5.68
CA LEU A 20 4.06 8.43 -6.24
C LEU A 20 2.98 9.37 -5.68
N LEU A 21 3.03 9.67 -4.37
CA LEU A 21 2.10 10.61 -3.74
C LEU A 21 2.25 12.00 -4.35
N HIS A 22 3.49 12.48 -4.51
CA HIS A 22 3.78 13.76 -5.13
C HIS A 22 3.35 13.82 -6.59
N ALA A 23 3.63 12.77 -7.38
CA ALA A 23 3.19 12.71 -8.78
C ALA A 23 1.65 12.77 -8.90
N ALA A 24 0.93 12.16 -7.96
CA ALA A 24 -0.53 12.16 -7.95
C ALA A 24 -1.19 13.49 -7.53
N GLU A 25 -0.40 14.47 -7.08
CA GLU A 25 -0.87 15.85 -6.85
C GLU A 25 -1.24 16.53 -8.18
N ASP A 26 -0.61 16.15 -9.28
CA ASP A 26 -0.97 16.60 -10.62
C ASP A 26 -2.32 15.99 -11.04
N PRO A 27 -3.36 16.80 -11.33
CA PRO A 27 -4.65 16.29 -11.83
C PRO A 27 -4.55 15.49 -13.14
N ALA A 28 -3.50 15.68 -13.92
CA ALA A 28 -3.22 14.91 -15.14
C ALA A 28 -2.64 13.52 -14.86
N TYR A 29 -2.13 13.26 -13.65
CA TYR A 29 -1.62 11.94 -13.28
C TYR A 29 -2.76 10.91 -13.31
N PRO A 30 -2.58 9.74 -13.95
CA PRO A 30 -3.69 8.83 -14.28
C PRO A 30 -4.17 7.98 -13.10
N ALA A 31 -3.61 8.17 -11.90
CA ALA A 31 -3.98 7.42 -10.71
C ALA A 31 -4.15 8.34 -9.50
N LYS A 32 -4.87 7.87 -8.48
CA LYS A 32 -5.02 8.55 -7.19
C LYS A 32 -4.72 7.55 -6.06
N PRO A 33 -3.82 7.87 -5.13
CA PRO A 33 -3.59 7.03 -3.95
C PRO A 33 -4.87 6.92 -3.12
N VAL A 34 -5.32 5.69 -2.88
CA VAL A 34 -6.49 5.40 -2.02
C VAL A 34 -6.11 4.64 -0.76
N LEU A 35 -4.95 3.98 -0.76
CA LEU A 35 -4.43 3.23 0.38
C LEU A 35 -2.91 3.15 0.32
N VAL A 36 -2.26 3.32 1.46
CA VAL A 36 -0.89 2.84 1.69
C VAL A 36 -0.94 1.72 2.71
N ALA A 37 -0.54 0.51 2.33
CA ALA A 37 -0.52 -0.63 3.23
C ALA A 37 0.92 -1.11 3.50
N SER A 38 1.17 -1.57 4.72
CA SER A 38 2.45 -2.17 5.09
C SER A 38 2.30 -3.52 5.76
N ASN A 39 3.21 -4.42 5.45
CA ASN A 39 3.40 -5.67 6.19
C ASN A 39 4.13 -5.46 7.53
N ARG A 40 4.54 -4.22 7.85
CA ARG A 40 5.31 -3.84 9.04
C ARG A 40 4.63 -2.66 9.73
N PRO A 41 4.04 -2.84 10.93
CA PRO A 41 3.39 -1.74 11.64
C PRO A 41 4.32 -0.58 12.01
N ASP A 42 5.63 -0.84 12.08
CA ASP A 42 6.68 0.14 12.37
C ASP A 42 7.25 0.83 11.11
N ALA A 43 6.66 0.60 9.94
CA ALA A 43 7.12 1.22 8.71
C ALA A 43 6.89 2.74 8.74
N LYS A 44 7.98 3.52 8.82
CA LYS A 44 7.95 4.99 8.84
C LYS A 44 7.15 5.61 7.70
N GLY A 45 7.08 4.97 6.53
CA GLY A 45 6.28 5.45 5.41
C GLY A 45 4.77 5.53 5.70
N LEU A 46 4.26 4.79 6.69
CA LEU A 46 2.87 4.90 7.14
C LEU A 46 2.60 6.28 7.78
N GLU A 47 3.55 6.80 8.56
CA GLU A 47 3.44 8.14 9.14
C GLU A 47 3.44 9.21 8.03
N THR A 48 4.33 9.07 7.04
CA THR A 48 4.35 9.97 5.88
C THR A 48 3.04 9.94 5.10
N ALA A 49 2.49 8.75 4.82
CA ALA A 49 1.22 8.60 4.11
C ALA A 49 0.04 9.22 4.89
N ALA A 50 -0.01 8.99 6.20
CA ALA A 50 -1.01 9.59 7.08
C ALA A 50 -0.90 11.12 7.12
N ALA A 51 0.32 11.67 7.16
CA ALA A 51 0.55 13.12 7.09
C ALA A 51 0.08 13.72 5.74
N ALA A 52 0.19 12.96 4.65
CA ALA A 52 -0.38 13.29 3.34
C ALA A 52 -1.90 13.07 3.25
N ARG A 53 -2.57 12.69 4.36
CA ARG A 53 -4.01 12.39 4.45
C ARG A 53 -4.46 11.23 3.55
N ILE A 54 -3.56 10.27 3.29
CA ILE A 54 -3.90 9.03 2.61
C ILE A 54 -4.28 7.97 3.65
N PRO A 55 -5.37 7.22 3.45
CA PRO A 55 -5.69 6.09 4.32
C PRO A 55 -4.54 5.09 4.40
N THR A 56 -4.32 4.53 5.59
CA THR A 56 -3.24 3.57 5.84
C THR A 56 -3.75 2.28 6.47
N ALA A 57 -3.08 1.18 6.17
CA ALA A 57 -3.30 -0.12 6.81
C ALA A 57 -1.97 -0.77 7.19
N ALA A 58 -1.90 -1.38 8.38
CA ALA A 58 -0.75 -2.13 8.84
C ALA A 58 -1.17 -3.55 9.19
N ILE A 59 -0.66 -4.53 8.45
CA ILE A 59 -0.91 -5.95 8.68
C ILE A 59 0.41 -6.59 9.07
N ASP A 60 0.59 -6.94 10.34
CA ASP A 60 1.84 -7.54 10.79
C ASP A 60 1.99 -8.98 10.28
N HIS A 61 2.73 -9.15 9.19
CA HIS A 61 2.97 -10.47 8.59
C HIS A 61 3.62 -11.48 9.56
N ARG A 62 4.29 -11.01 10.62
CA ARG A 62 4.95 -11.89 11.61
C ARG A 62 3.91 -12.68 12.43
N LEU A 63 2.70 -12.16 12.58
CA LEU A 63 1.60 -12.84 13.28
C LEU A 63 1.09 -14.08 12.54
N TYR A 64 1.42 -14.23 11.26
CA TYR A 64 0.97 -15.33 10.41
C TYR A 64 2.03 -16.43 10.22
N GLY A 65 3.27 -16.20 10.66
CA GLY A 65 4.34 -17.20 10.60
C GLY A 65 4.60 -17.75 9.18
N LYS A 66 4.40 -19.06 8.98
CA LYS A 66 4.56 -19.73 7.68
C LYS A 66 3.34 -19.59 6.77
N ASP A 67 2.20 -19.16 7.31
CA ASP A 67 0.95 -19.04 6.57
C ASP A 67 0.90 -17.69 5.81
N ARG A 68 1.51 -17.69 4.63
CA ARG A 68 1.62 -16.48 3.79
C ARG A 68 0.28 -16.09 3.18
N GLU A 69 -0.54 -17.08 2.85
CA GLU A 69 -1.86 -16.88 2.25
C GLU A 69 -2.79 -16.18 3.24
N ALA A 70 -2.81 -16.58 4.51
CA ALA A 70 -3.63 -15.90 5.51
C ALA A 70 -3.25 -14.41 5.68
N PHE A 71 -1.96 -14.08 5.61
CA PHE A 71 -1.51 -12.69 5.57
C PHE A 71 -2.00 -11.97 4.31
N GLU A 72 -1.86 -12.60 3.13
CA GLU A 72 -2.24 -12.01 1.85
C GLU A 72 -3.76 -11.81 1.74
N ARG A 73 -4.58 -12.70 2.31
CA ARG A 73 -6.04 -12.51 2.41
C ARG A 73 -6.44 -11.32 3.26
N GLN A 74 -5.75 -11.09 4.39
CA GLN A 74 -6.02 -9.91 5.21
C GLN A 74 -5.59 -8.63 4.48
N LEU A 75 -4.46 -8.67 3.77
CA LEU A 75 -4.01 -7.55 2.94
C LEU A 75 -5.00 -7.26 1.80
N ASP A 76 -5.46 -8.30 1.10
CA ASP A 76 -6.44 -8.23 0.02
C ASP A 76 -7.78 -7.65 0.50
N ALA A 77 -8.26 -8.06 1.68
CA ALA A 77 -9.47 -7.48 2.27
C ALA A 77 -9.38 -5.96 2.47
N GLU A 78 -8.21 -5.44 2.86
CA GLU A 78 -8.00 -3.98 2.96
C GLU A 78 -7.91 -3.31 1.57
N LEU A 79 -7.31 -3.99 0.58
CA LEU A 79 -7.23 -3.51 -0.80
C LEU A 79 -8.61 -3.42 -1.46
N GLU A 80 -9.44 -4.44 -1.30
CA GLU A 80 -10.83 -4.51 -1.76
C GLU A 80 -11.69 -3.43 -1.09
N LYS A 81 -11.58 -3.28 0.23
CA LYS A 81 -12.27 -2.24 0.99
C LYS A 81 -11.91 -0.83 0.52
N ALA A 82 -10.66 -0.61 0.11
CA ALA A 82 -10.20 0.65 -0.47
C ALA A 82 -10.65 0.85 -1.94
N GLY A 83 -11.26 -0.15 -2.56
CA GLY A 83 -11.65 -0.14 -3.97
C GLY A 83 -10.45 -0.07 -4.91
N THR A 84 -9.38 -0.77 -4.57
CA THR A 84 -8.11 -0.75 -5.32
C THR A 84 -8.29 -1.26 -6.75
N GLU A 85 -7.68 -0.58 -7.71
CA GLU A 85 -7.70 -0.97 -9.14
C GLU A 85 -6.31 -1.23 -9.69
N ILE A 86 -5.28 -0.65 -9.06
CA ILE A 86 -3.89 -0.86 -9.39
C ILE A 86 -3.04 -0.86 -8.12
N ILE A 87 -2.03 -1.72 -8.09
CA ILE A 87 -1.11 -1.89 -6.96
C ILE A 87 0.30 -1.49 -7.39
N ALA A 88 0.97 -0.66 -6.59
CA ALA A 88 2.39 -0.38 -6.70
C ALA A 88 3.17 -1.02 -5.54
N LEU A 89 4.12 -1.91 -5.84
CA LEU A 89 5.05 -2.47 -4.86
C LEU A 89 6.21 -1.49 -4.65
N ALA A 90 6.05 -0.54 -3.73
CA ALA A 90 7.01 0.54 -3.50
C ALA A 90 7.95 0.23 -2.32
N GLY A 91 8.79 -0.79 -2.49
CA GLY A 91 9.67 -1.28 -1.43
C GLY A 91 8.97 -2.25 -0.48
N PHE A 92 8.03 -3.04 -1.01
CA PHE A 92 7.41 -4.17 -0.33
C PHE A 92 8.36 -5.37 -0.32
N MET A 93 8.87 -5.75 0.85
CA MET A 93 9.96 -6.73 1.04
C MET A 93 9.42 -8.14 1.30
N ARG A 94 8.30 -8.48 0.66
CA ARG A 94 7.65 -9.79 0.75
C ARG A 94 7.31 -10.23 -0.67
N VAL A 95 7.75 -11.44 -1.02
CA VAL A 95 7.30 -12.10 -2.24
C VAL A 95 5.82 -12.41 -2.06
N LEU A 96 5.00 -12.13 -3.07
CA LEU A 96 3.58 -12.49 -3.08
C LEU A 96 3.43 -13.98 -3.44
N THR A 97 2.44 -14.65 -2.88
CA THR A 97 2.03 -15.97 -3.35
C THR A 97 1.16 -15.83 -4.61
N PRO A 98 0.85 -16.93 -5.31
CA PRO A 98 -0.10 -16.90 -6.42
C PRO A 98 -1.58 -16.89 -5.98
N TRP A 99 -1.86 -16.71 -4.69
CA TRP A 99 -3.22 -16.53 -4.16
C TRP A 99 -3.61 -15.05 -4.21
#